data_AF-A0A2E0S8G6-F1
#
_entry.id   AF-A0A2E0S8G6-F1
#
_cell.length_a   1.000
_cell.length_b   1.000
_cell.length_c   1.000
_cell.angle_alpha   90.00
_cell.angle_beta   90.00
_cell.angle_gamma   90.00
#
_symmetry.space_group_name_H-M   'P 1'
#
loop_
_entity.id
_entity.type
_entity.pdbx_description
1 polymer ?
#
loop_
_entity_poly.entity_id
_entity_poly.type
_entity_poly.pdbx_seq_one_letter_code
_entity_poly.pdbx_strand_id
1 'polypeptide(L)'
;MATGNYGTVRPADVSVDDVEILYAYSPSRETLNTVELEFLDPTQVLLPANDPNSTTEVLGGMYTLKLPTAQFGNKGYYSIIIRPKQIRTTIVDCGVLVDMPDVKGLVFDISQVPSTDQNKFENGSLVGYRVEYLETDGSKIPNLYRIITSNNRALPISQPAGNNNATQAWSFNDNTTTTFCTLTPSSAPFVKPNAVPFIGNPLQDVIITNTYFDPVMLEVEMVEYDDETLAYALYSNQTKSLEDGVYTIYNFGNEIYKQYNIFEVKDQFTGKPLYEVREQKSIIDPTKDFDDITNF
;
A
#
# COMPACT_ATOMS: atom_id res chain seq x y z
N MET A 1 -6.10 15.58 -31.23
CA MET A 1 -6.97 16.75 -30.98
C MET A 1 -6.86 17.08 -29.52
N ALA A 2 -6.29 18.24 -29.19
CA ALA A 2 -6.18 18.75 -27.84
C ALA A 2 -7.44 19.57 -27.53
N THR A 3 -8.09 19.28 -26.40
CA THR A 3 -9.17 20.08 -25.82
C THR A 3 -8.92 20.15 -24.31
N GLY A 4 -8.27 21.23 -23.87
CA GLY A 4 -8.42 21.80 -22.52
C GLY A 4 -7.82 21.05 -21.33
N ASN A 5 -6.59 20.55 -21.38
CA ASN A 5 -5.92 20.04 -20.17
C ASN A 5 -5.21 21.18 -19.40
N TYR A 6 -5.94 21.90 -18.56
CA TYR A 6 -5.35 22.51 -17.34
C TYR A 6 -5.08 21.41 -16.30
N GLY A 7 -4.42 20.34 -16.72
CA GLY A 7 -3.99 19.25 -15.85
C GLY A 7 -2.48 19.36 -15.71
N THR A 8 -2.01 20.04 -14.67
CA THR A 8 -0.63 19.86 -14.23
C THR A 8 -0.59 18.53 -13.51
N VAL A 9 0.17 17.56 -14.03
CA VAL A 9 0.55 16.37 -13.25
C VAL A 9 1.41 16.88 -12.10
N ARG A 10 0.82 17.00 -10.92
CA ARG A 10 1.52 17.35 -9.69
C ARG A 10 1.54 16.13 -8.78
N PRO A 11 2.62 15.90 -8.03
CA PRO A 11 2.60 14.94 -6.94
C PRO A 11 1.46 15.26 -5.97
N ALA A 12 0.79 14.22 -5.48
CA ALA A 12 -0.30 14.41 -4.52
C ALA A 12 0.25 14.60 -3.11
N ASP A 13 -0.37 15.52 -2.37
CA ASP A 13 -0.11 15.77 -0.96
C ASP A 13 -1.01 14.83 -0.16
N VAL A 14 -0.56 13.59 0.08
CA VAL A 14 -1.38 12.52 0.69
C VAL A 14 -1.06 12.40 2.17
N SER A 15 -2.07 12.42 3.04
CA SER A 15 -1.89 12.07 4.45
C SER A 15 -1.68 10.56 4.59
N VAL A 16 -0.91 10.15 5.60
CA VAL A 16 -0.74 8.72 5.94
C VAL A 16 -2.08 8.04 6.23
N ASP A 17 -3.06 8.77 6.77
CA ASP A 17 -4.42 8.27 7.04
C ASP A 17 -5.24 7.99 5.76
N ASP A 18 -4.85 8.57 4.62
CA ASP A 18 -5.51 8.38 3.32
C ASP A 18 -4.92 7.21 2.52
N VAL A 19 -4.01 6.46 3.13
CA VAL A 19 -3.32 5.32 2.53
C VAL A 19 -3.75 4.02 3.23
N GLU A 20 -3.82 2.95 2.46
CA GLU A 20 -3.95 1.59 2.95
C GLU A 20 -2.80 0.76 2.35
N ILE A 21 -2.08 0.04 3.22
CA ILE A 21 -0.94 -0.77 2.82
C ILE A 21 -1.25 -2.22 3.13
N LEU A 22 -1.10 -3.07 2.12
CA LEU A 22 -1.20 -4.51 2.25
C LEU A 22 0.12 -5.14 1.84
N TYR A 23 0.44 -6.28 2.42
CA TYR A 23 1.58 -7.06 1.99
C TYR A 23 1.26 -8.55 1.95
N ALA A 24 2.08 -9.27 1.21
CA ALA A 24 2.07 -10.71 1.14
C ALA A 24 3.49 -11.23 1.10
N TYR A 25 3.74 -12.30 1.84
CA TYR A 25 5.01 -13.00 1.84
C TYR A 25 4.93 -14.30 1.04
N SER A 26 5.96 -14.57 0.26
CA SER A 26 6.17 -15.87 -0.38
C SER A 26 7.63 -16.31 -0.22
N PRO A 27 7.89 -17.57 0.20
CA PRO A 27 9.27 -18.08 0.30
C PRO A 27 9.94 -18.25 -1.07
N SER A 28 9.16 -18.34 -2.16
CA SER A 28 9.69 -18.45 -3.53
C SER A 28 8.71 -17.90 -4.57
N ARG A 29 9.21 -17.53 -5.75
CA ARG A 29 8.38 -17.04 -6.88
C ARG A 29 7.46 -18.11 -7.47
N GLU A 30 7.73 -19.38 -7.20
CA GLU A 30 7.00 -20.53 -7.78
C GLU A 30 5.83 -20.99 -6.88
N THR A 31 5.61 -20.34 -5.74
CA THR A 31 4.52 -20.73 -4.83
C THR A 31 3.17 -20.37 -5.45
N LEU A 32 2.41 -21.37 -5.91
CA LEU A 32 1.10 -21.20 -6.57
C LEU A 32 -0.09 -21.14 -5.60
N ASN A 33 0.17 -21.06 -4.29
CA ASN A 33 -0.89 -21.02 -3.29
C ASN A 33 -1.62 -19.67 -3.29
N THR A 34 -2.86 -19.65 -2.82
CA THR A 34 -3.59 -18.40 -2.58
C THR A 34 -2.76 -17.51 -1.68
N VAL A 35 -2.41 -16.34 -2.20
CA VAL A 35 -1.64 -15.34 -1.48
C VAL A 35 -2.57 -14.63 -0.51
N GLU A 36 -2.39 -14.85 0.79
CA GLU A 36 -3.11 -14.11 1.82
C GLU A 36 -2.49 -12.72 1.99
N LEU A 37 -3.33 -11.69 1.89
CA LEU A 37 -2.93 -10.30 2.09
C LEU A 37 -3.13 -9.92 3.55
N GLU A 38 -2.08 -9.37 4.15
CA GLU A 38 -2.10 -8.82 5.49
C GLU A 38 -2.04 -7.30 5.45
N PHE A 39 -2.64 -6.67 6.45
CA PHE A 39 -2.62 -5.22 6.61
C PHE A 39 -1.34 -4.75 7.31
N LEU A 40 -0.78 -3.65 6.81
CA LEU A 40 0.22 -2.86 7.54
C LEU A 40 -0.42 -1.55 7.99
N ASP A 41 -0.18 -1.18 9.24
CA ASP A 41 -0.56 0.14 9.75
C ASP A 41 0.34 1.20 9.10
N PRO A 42 -0.20 2.06 8.20
CA PRO A 42 0.59 3.06 7.50
C PRO A 42 1.28 4.03 8.47
N THR A 43 0.70 4.30 9.65
CA THR A 43 1.29 5.20 10.65
C THR A 43 2.61 4.69 11.23
N GLN A 44 2.84 3.36 11.16
CA GLN A 44 4.05 2.73 11.66
C GLN A 44 5.13 2.57 10.58
N VAL A 45 4.71 2.41 9.32
CA VAL A 45 5.62 2.04 8.22
C VAL A 45 5.84 3.14 7.20
N LEU A 46 4.95 4.12 7.07
CA LEU A 46 5.04 5.17 6.07
C LEU A 46 5.41 6.50 6.72
N LEU A 47 6.51 7.09 6.26
CA LEU A 47 6.95 8.41 6.71
C LEU A 47 6.88 9.41 5.54
N PRO A 48 6.08 10.48 5.64
CA PRO A 48 6.13 11.56 4.66
C PRO A 48 7.47 12.29 4.74
N ALA A 49 8.03 12.67 3.59
CA ALA A 49 9.10 13.64 3.54
C ALA A 49 8.52 15.05 3.63
N ASN A 50 9.19 15.95 4.35
CA ASN A 50 8.80 17.36 4.41
C ASN A 50 9.61 18.18 3.41
N ASP A 51 9.08 19.34 3.00
CA ASP A 51 9.82 20.29 2.18
C ASP A 51 11.10 20.75 2.92
N PRO A 52 12.27 20.79 2.26
CA PRO A 52 13.51 21.20 2.90
C PRO A 52 13.51 22.64 3.44
N ASN A 53 12.61 23.49 2.93
CA ASN A 53 12.43 24.88 3.36
C ASN A 53 11.25 25.06 4.33
N SER A 54 10.44 24.01 4.56
CA SER A 54 9.25 24.07 5.42
C SER A 54 8.97 22.72 6.08
N THR A 55 9.16 22.64 7.39
CA THR A 55 8.94 21.40 8.17
C THR A 55 7.46 21.05 8.36
N THR A 56 6.53 21.90 7.95
CA THR A 56 5.08 21.67 8.07
C THR A 56 4.43 21.27 6.76
N GLU A 57 5.13 21.45 5.64
CA GLU A 57 4.65 21.10 4.32
C GLU A 57 5.19 19.73 3.93
N VAL A 58 4.30 18.80 3.61
CA VAL A 58 4.69 17.50 3.07
C VAL A 58 5.16 17.70 1.63
N LEU A 59 6.33 17.17 1.30
CA LEU A 59 6.80 17.10 -0.07
C LEU A 59 5.98 16.04 -0.81
N GLY A 60 5.01 16.50 -1.60
CA GLY A 60 4.08 15.64 -2.33
C GLY A 60 4.79 14.51 -3.09
N GLY A 61 4.24 13.30 -2.97
CA GLY A 61 4.73 12.10 -3.65
C GLY A 61 6.00 11.46 -3.08
N MET A 62 6.68 12.06 -2.10
CA MET A 62 7.87 11.46 -1.49
C MET A 62 7.57 10.88 -0.10
N TYR A 63 7.62 9.56 0.00
CA TYR A 63 7.41 8.82 1.24
C TYR A 63 8.49 7.78 1.42
N THR A 64 8.96 7.63 2.65
CA THR A 64 9.89 6.58 3.05
C THR A 64 9.10 5.42 3.64
N LEU A 65 9.22 4.24 3.01
CA LEU A 65 8.67 3.00 3.53
C LEU A 65 9.70 2.32 4.44
N LYS A 66 9.32 2.11 5.71
CA LYS A 66 10.05 1.27 6.65
C LYS A 66 9.64 -0.18 6.46
N LEU A 67 10.60 -1.08 6.60
CA LEU A 67 10.41 -2.53 6.56
C LEU A 67 10.78 -3.12 7.92
N PRO A 68 9.89 -3.11 8.92
CA PRO A 68 10.23 -3.60 10.24
C PRO A 68 10.47 -5.11 10.23
N THR A 69 11.50 -5.56 10.95
CA THR A 69 11.91 -6.98 10.99
C THR A 69 10.82 -7.90 11.53
N ALA A 70 9.87 -7.40 12.32
CA ALA A 70 8.75 -8.19 12.82
C ALA A 70 7.84 -8.71 11.68
N GLN A 71 7.71 -7.97 10.59
CA GLN A 71 6.96 -8.36 9.39
C GLN A 71 7.88 -8.85 8.27
N PHE A 72 9.02 -8.20 8.07
CA PHE A 72 9.94 -8.41 6.94
C PHE A 72 11.21 -9.20 7.30
N GLY A 73 11.18 -9.99 8.38
CA GLY A 73 12.38 -10.71 8.87
C GLY A 73 12.69 -12.03 8.14
N ASN A 74 11.74 -12.60 7.40
CA ASN A 74 11.96 -13.86 6.70
C ASN A 74 12.61 -13.63 5.35
N LYS A 75 13.45 -14.57 4.91
CA LYS A 75 14.03 -14.54 3.56
C LYS A 75 12.99 -14.97 2.54
N GLY A 76 12.93 -14.27 1.42
CA GLY A 76 11.97 -14.54 0.35
C GLY A 76 11.46 -13.26 -0.26
N TYR A 77 10.26 -13.32 -0.82
CA TYR A 77 9.66 -12.25 -1.60
C TYR A 77 8.48 -11.65 -0.85
N TYR A 78 8.47 -10.32 -0.74
CA TYR A 78 7.38 -9.54 -0.19
C TYR A 78 6.76 -8.70 -1.29
N SER A 79 5.49 -8.94 -1.60
CA SER A 79 4.68 -8.07 -2.46
C SER A 79 3.94 -7.07 -1.59
N ILE A 80 4.23 -5.79 -1.74
CA ILE A 80 3.64 -4.70 -0.96
C ILE A 80 2.76 -3.86 -1.88
N ILE A 81 1.47 -3.77 -1.57
CA ILE A 81 0.50 -2.94 -2.30
C ILE A 81 0.19 -1.72 -1.46
N ILE A 82 0.43 -0.54 -2.02
CA ILE A 82 0.06 0.75 -1.44
C ILE A 82 -1.10 1.28 -2.28
N ARG A 83 -2.25 1.51 -1.65
CA ARG A 83 -3.46 1.95 -2.35
C ARG A 83 -4.20 3.05 -1.57
N PRO A 84 -5.06 3.83 -2.24
CA PRO A 84 -5.97 4.74 -1.56
C PRO A 84 -6.81 4.03 -0.50
N LYS A 85 -6.99 4.67 0.66
CA LYS A 85 -7.85 4.20 1.75
C LYS A 85 -9.25 3.88 1.24
N GLN A 86 -9.71 2.67 1.58
CA GLN A 86 -11.07 2.21 1.38
C GLN A 86 -11.88 2.32 2.67
N ILE A 87 -13.09 2.87 2.55
CA ILE A 87 -14.06 3.00 3.64
C ILE A 87 -15.28 2.16 3.26
N ARG A 88 -15.55 1.11 4.02
CA ARG A 88 -16.73 0.26 3.82
C ARG A 88 -17.91 0.83 4.60
N THR A 89 -19.05 0.96 3.94
CA THR A 89 -20.29 1.46 4.55
C THR A 89 -21.51 0.99 3.75
N THR A 90 -22.71 1.30 4.25
CA THR A 90 -23.98 0.91 3.65
C THR A 90 -24.75 2.17 3.25
N ILE A 91 -25.36 2.15 2.06
CA ILE A 91 -26.28 3.21 1.63
C ILE A 91 -27.51 3.17 2.53
N VAL A 92 -27.82 4.27 3.19
CA VAL A 92 -29.04 4.41 4.00
C VAL A 92 -30.25 4.65 3.10
N ASP A 93 -30.13 5.55 2.14
CA ASP A 93 -31.21 5.92 1.24
C ASP A 93 -30.69 6.45 -0.11
N CYS A 94 -31.55 6.39 -1.13
CA CYS A 94 -31.34 6.99 -2.45
C CYS A 94 -32.44 8.04 -2.67
N GLY A 95 -32.17 9.27 -2.22
CA GLY A 95 -33.15 10.35 -2.11
C GLY A 95 -33.00 11.48 -3.13
N VAL A 96 -33.86 12.49 -2.99
CA VAL A 96 -33.76 13.78 -3.72
C VAL A 96 -33.62 14.94 -2.74
N LEU A 97 -33.08 16.07 -3.19
CA LEU A 97 -33.10 17.30 -2.42
C LEU A 97 -34.48 17.99 -2.52
N VAL A 98 -34.97 18.54 -1.42
CA VAL A 98 -36.26 19.24 -1.38
C VAL A 98 -36.27 20.48 -2.28
N ASP A 99 -35.16 21.21 -2.31
CA ASP A 99 -35.00 22.44 -3.11
C ASP A 99 -34.63 22.13 -4.58
N MET A 100 -34.13 20.91 -4.84
CA MET A 100 -33.72 20.46 -6.17
C MET A 100 -34.19 19.01 -6.41
N PRO A 101 -35.49 18.79 -6.68
CA PRO A 101 -36.05 17.43 -6.82
C PRO A 101 -35.45 16.61 -7.97
N ASP A 102 -34.85 17.28 -8.95
CA ASP A 102 -34.17 16.64 -10.08
C ASP A 102 -32.79 16.07 -9.69
N VAL A 103 -32.24 16.50 -8.56
CA VAL A 103 -30.94 16.04 -8.06
C VAL A 103 -31.14 14.85 -7.14
N LYS A 104 -30.69 13.68 -7.60
CA LYS A 104 -30.62 12.47 -6.78
C LYS A 104 -29.25 12.28 -6.16
N GLY A 105 -29.24 11.67 -4.98
CA GLY A 105 -28.02 11.38 -4.26
C GLY A 105 -28.12 10.14 -3.40
N LEU A 106 -26.97 9.69 -2.94
CA LEU A 106 -26.84 8.65 -1.92
C LEU A 106 -26.80 9.30 -0.55
N VAL A 107 -27.40 8.64 0.43
CA VAL A 107 -27.33 9.05 1.82
C VAL A 107 -26.55 8.02 2.61
N PHE A 108 -25.61 8.50 3.41
CA PHE A 108 -24.86 7.69 4.37
C PHE A 108 -25.10 8.21 5.78
N ASP A 109 -25.13 7.31 6.77
CA ASP A 109 -25.11 7.66 8.18
C ASP A 109 -23.70 7.50 8.73
N ILE A 110 -23.11 8.58 9.21
CA ILE A 110 -21.77 8.64 9.79
C ILE A 110 -21.67 7.69 10.99
N SER A 111 -22.78 7.46 11.70
CA SER A 111 -22.79 6.55 12.85
C SER A 111 -22.46 5.10 12.47
N GLN A 112 -22.68 4.73 11.20
CA GLN A 112 -22.40 3.41 10.62
C GLN A 112 -21.03 3.34 9.93
N VAL A 113 -20.27 4.45 9.94
CA VAL A 113 -18.91 4.52 9.39
C VAL A 113 -17.90 4.22 10.53
N PRO A 114 -16.81 3.49 10.25
CA PRO A 114 -15.72 3.29 11.22
C PRO A 114 -15.28 4.61 11.85
N SER A 115 -15.07 4.63 13.17
CA SER A 115 -14.80 5.86 13.93
C SER A 115 -13.57 6.63 13.44
N THR A 116 -12.59 5.94 12.86
CA THR A 116 -11.38 6.53 12.28
C THR A 116 -11.64 7.35 11.03
N ASP A 117 -12.74 7.07 10.31
CA ASP A 117 -13.05 7.64 9.00
C ASP A 117 -14.22 8.63 9.04
N GLN A 118 -14.88 8.80 10.20
CA GLN A 118 -16.06 9.67 10.34
C GLN A 118 -15.77 11.13 9.98
N ASN A 119 -14.57 11.63 10.27
CA ASN A 119 -14.11 12.96 9.90
C ASN A 119 -14.04 13.18 8.38
N LYS A 120 -13.97 12.11 7.57
CA LYS A 120 -13.99 12.21 6.11
C LYS A 120 -15.39 12.52 5.56
N PHE A 121 -16.45 12.32 6.35
CA PHE A 121 -17.83 12.54 5.93
C PHE A 121 -18.31 13.98 6.14
N GLU A 122 -17.47 14.89 6.64
CA GLU A 122 -17.76 16.32 6.79
C GLU A 122 -18.12 16.99 5.46
N ASN A 123 -18.79 18.14 5.53
CA ASN A 123 -19.23 18.89 4.36
C ASN A 123 -18.08 19.15 3.36
N GLY A 124 -18.24 18.68 2.13
CA GLY A 124 -17.26 18.83 1.04
C GLY A 124 -16.08 17.86 1.08
N SER A 125 -15.87 17.12 2.17
CA SER A 125 -14.69 16.26 2.35
C SER A 125 -14.67 14.99 1.50
N LEU A 126 -15.83 14.53 0.99
CA LEU A 126 -15.92 13.36 0.12
C LEU A 126 -15.89 13.72 -1.38
N VAL A 127 -15.77 15.00 -1.73
CA VAL A 127 -15.73 15.41 -3.15
C VAL A 127 -14.54 14.76 -3.84
N GLY A 128 -14.79 14.13 -4.99
CA GLY A 128 -13.79 13.39 -5.75
C GLY A 128 -13.60 11.94 -5.33
N TYR A 129 -14.17 11.50 -4.19
CA TYR A 129 -14.12 10.09 -3.81
C TYR A 129 -14.94 9.24 -4.78
N ARG A 130 -14.49 8.01 -4.96
CA ARG A 130 -15.15 6.98 -5.76
C ARG A 130 -16.05 6.12 -4.88
N VAL A 131 -17.27 5.84 -5.32
CA VAL A 131 -18.17 4.83 -4.74
C VAL A 131 -18.16 3.60 -5.64
N GLU A 132 -17.81 2.46 -5.07
CA GLU A 132 -17.85 1.14 -5.71
C GLU A 132 -18.93 0.29 -5.03
N TYR A 133 -19.65 -0.51 -5.81
CA TYR A 133 -20.84 -1.21 -5.33
C TYR A 133 -20.54 -2.68 -5.05
N LEU A 134 -21.16 -3.21 -4.00
CA LEU A 134 -21.09 -4.63 -3.66
C LEU A 134 -22.40 -5.34 -4.01
N GLU A 135 -22.27 -6.62 -4.36
CA GLU A 135 -23.38 -7.57 -4.44
C GLU A 135 -23.79 -8.02 -3.02
N THR A 136 -24.92 -8.72 -2.93
CA THR A 136 -25.45 -9.22 -1.63
C THR A 136 -24.52 -10.23 -0.94
N ASP A 137 -23.63 -10.89 -1.70
CA ASP A 137 -22.61 -11.80 -1.15
C ASP A 137 -21.32 -11.07 -0.69
N GLY A 138 -21.28 -9.75 -0.82
CA GLY A 138 -20.12 -8.91 -0.48
C GLY A 138 -19.06 -8.81 -1.58
N SER A 139 -19.24 -9.49 -2.72
CA SER A 139 -18.34 -9.36 -3.86
C SER A 139 -18.47 -7.98 -4.51
N LYS A 140 -17.34 -7.44 -4.99
CA LYS A 140 -17.33 -6.14 -5.66
C LYS A 140 -17.83 -6.29 -7.09
N ILE A 141 -18.78 -5.45 -7.49
CA ILE A 141 -19.23 -5.38 -8.88
C ILE A 141 -18.09 -4.82 -9.74
N PRO A 142 -17.52 -5.60 -10.68
CA PRO A 142 -16.33 -5.17 -11.41
C PRO A 142 -16.61 -3.95 -12.28
N ASN A 143 -15.72 -2.95 -12.20
CA ASN A 143 -15.73 -1.73 -13.01
C ASN A 143 -17.00 -0.85 -12.90
N LEU A 144 -17.90 -1.15 -11.96
CA LEU A 144 -19.04 -0.28 -11.66
C LEU A 144 -18.66 0.67 -10.52
N TYR A 145 -18.45 1.94 -10.89
CA TYR A 145 -18.18 2.98 -9.91
C TYR A 145 -18.77 4.32 -10.32
N ARG A 146 -18.88 5.20 -9.32
CA ARG A 146 -19.39 6.57 -9.44
C ARG A 146 -18.46 7.50 -8.69
N ILE A 147 -18.37 8.77 -9.09
CA ILE A 147 -17.56 9.77 -8.38
C ILE A 147 -18.50 10.73 -7.65
N ILE A 148 -18.21 11.00 -6.39
CA ILE A 148 -18.93 11.98 -5.57
C ILE A 148 -18.59 13.38 -6.06
N THR A 149 -19.61 14.15 -6.42
CA THR A 149 -19.48 15.53 -6.92
C THR A 149 -19.73 16.58 -5.85
N SER A 150 -20.53 16.25 -4.83
CA SER A 150 -20.73 17.07 -3.64
C SER A 150 -21.16 16.17 -2.49
N ASN A 151 -20.84 16.57 -1.26
CA ASN A 151 -21.41 15.95 -0.07
C ASN A 151 -21.69 17.00 1.01
N ASN A 152 -22.87 16.94 1.62
CA ASN A 152 -23.26 17.83 2.71
C ASN A 152 -24.17 17.10 3.70
N ARG A 153 -24.04 17.45 4.98
CA ARG A 153 -24.93 16.99 6.04
C ARG A 153 -26.38 17.34 5.69
N ALA A 154 -27.28 16.39 5.90
CA ALA A 154 -28.67 16.52 5.49
C ALA A 154 -29.62 15.88 6.50
N LEU A 155 -30.89 16.30 6.48
CA LEU A 155 -31.95 15.76 7.32
C LEU A 155 -33.13 15.28 6.45
N PRO A 156 -33.78 14.17 6.79
CA PRO A 156 -34.92 13.68 6.04
C PRO A 156 -36.15 14.56 6.30
N ILE A 157 -36.76 15.11 5.26
CA ILE A 157 -38.00 15.88 5.36
C ILE A 157 -39.18 14.95 5.14
N SER A 158 -40.07 14.85 6.12
CA SER A 158 -41.31 14.09 5.98
C SER A 158 -42.19 14.73 4.91
N GLN A 159 -42.57 13.95 3.89
CA GLN A 159 -43.56 14.38 2.92
C GLN A 159 -44.96 14.34 3.53
N PRO A 160 -45.90 15.22 3.10
CA PRO A 160 -47.27 15.18 3.59
C PRO A 160 -47.92 13.82 3.33
N ALA A 161 -48.64 13.31 4.34
CA ALA A 161 -49.31 12.01 4.32
C ALA A 161 -50.32 11.93 3.15
N GLY A 162 -49.95 11.24 2.08
CA GLY A 162 -50.81 11.09 0.89
C GLY A 162 -50.15 10.38 -0.30
N ASN A 163 -48.82 10.36 -0.37
CA ASN A 163 -48.05 9.71 -1.44
C ASN A 163 -47.11 8.63 -0.89
N ASN A 164 -47.60 7.39 -0.78
CA ASN A 164 -46.83 6.25 -0.26
C ASN A 164 -45.72 5.73 -1.21
N ASN A 165 -45.58 6.32 -2.41
CA ASN A 165 -44.61 5.92 -3.45
C ASN A 165 -43.60 7.02 -3.79
N ALA A 166 -43.55 8.12 -3.03
CA ALA A 166 -42.63 9.20 -3.32
C ALA A 166 -41.26 8.94 -2.65
N THR A 167 -40.20 9.14 -3.42
CA THR A 167 -38.81 9.10 -2.92
C THR A 167 -38.64 10.08 -1.75
N GLN A 168 -38.00 9.64 -0.67
CA GLN A 168 -37.71 10.47 0.50
C GLN A 168 -36.93 11.72 0.09
N ALA A 169 -37.38 12.88 0.57
CA ALA A 169 -36.74 14.17 0.31
C ALA A 169 -35.80 14.55 1.46
N TRP A 170 -34.72 15.24 1.13
CA TRP A 170 -33.66 15.63 2.06
C TRP A 170 -33.42 17.14 1.97
N SER A 171 -33.12 17.76 3.11
CA SER A 171 -32.71 19.17 3.19
C SER A 171 -31.38 19.29 3.91
N PHE A 172 -30.53 20.22 3.48
CA PHE A 172 -29.22 20.40 4.10
C PHE A 172 -29.36 20.94 5.53
N ASN A 173 -28.59 20.34 6.43
CA ASN A 173 -28.50 20.74 7.83
C ASN A 173 -27.22 20.18 8.44
N ASP A 174 -26.38 21.07 8.94
CA ASP A 174 -25.04 20.73 9.44
C ASP A 174 -25.05 19.96 10.77
N ASN A 175 -26.18 19.93 11.49
CA ASN A 175 -26.30 19.32 12.83
C ASN A 175 -26.87 17.89 12.79
N THR A 176 -26.60 17.14 11.73
CA THR A 176 -27.13 15.77 11.55
C THR A 176 -26.03 14.74 11.46
N THR A 177 -26.39 13.46 11.64
CA THR A 177 -25.45 12.35 11.48
C THR A 177 -25.46 11.76 10.07
N THR A 178 -26.26 12.29 9.16
CA THR A 178 -26.40 11.78 7.79
C THR A 178 -25.82 12.76 6.79
N THR A 179 -25.20 12.24 5.73
CA THR A 179 -24.62 13.03 4.64
C THR A 179 -25.26 12.65 3.32
N PHE A 180 -25.64 13.64 2.53
CA PHE A 180 -26.19 13.48 1.19
C PHE A 180 -25.09 13.74 0.16
N CYS A 181 -24.83 12.75 -0.69
CA CYS A 181 -23.79 12.76 -1.71
C CYS A 181 -24.40 12.78 -3.10
N THR A 182 -24.05 13.76 -3.93
CA THR A 182 -24.36 13.74 -5.38
C THR A 182 -23.27 12.99 -6.14
N LEU A 183 -23.61 12.33 -7.24
CA LEU A 183 -22.67 11.48 -8.00
C LEU A 183 -22.70 11.71 -9.51
N THR A 184 -21.64 11.30 -10.20
CA THR A 184 -21.53 11.33 -11.67
C THR A 184 -22.22 10.15 -12.37
N PRO A 185 -22.79 10.31 -13.58
CA PRO A 185 -23.52 11.49 -14.06
C PRO A 185 -24.76 11.79 -13.23
N SER A 186 -24.99 13.09 -12.99
CA SER A 186 -26.18 13.63 -12.34
C SER A 186 -27.37 13.83 -13.29
N SER A 187 -27.22 13.49 -14.58
CA SER A 187 -28.25 13.72 -15.61
C SER A 187 -28.53 12.48 -16.45
N ALA A 188 -29.77 12.40 -16.94
CA ALA A 188 -30.23 11.33 -17.82
C ALA A 188 -29.47 11.33 -19.16
N PRO A 189 -29.19 10.16 -19.76
CA PRO A 189 -28.54 10.09 -21.06
C PRO A 189 -29.44 10.70 -22.14
N PHE A 190 -28.85 11.42 -23.10
CA PHE A 190 -29.58 12.09 -24.20
C PHE A 190 -30.53 11.16 -24.98
N VAL A 191 -30.21 9.87 -25.05
CA VAL A 191 -31.02 8.85 -25.74
C VAL A 191 -32.26 8.40 -24.95
N LYS A 192 -32.32 8.69 -23.63
CA LYS A 192 -33.46 8.42 -22.75
C LYS A 192 -33.59 9.55 -21.71
N PRO A 193 -34.20 10.70 -22.08
CA PRO A 193 -34.28 11.88 -21.22
C PRO A 193 -34.95 11.67 -19.85
N ASN A 194 -35.79 10.64 -19.71
CA ASN A 194 -36.47 10.29 -18.46
C ASN A 194 -35.80 9.12 -17.71
N ALA A 195 -34.72 8.55 -18.24
CA ALA A 195 -34.00 7.46 -17.57
C ALA A 195 -33.04 8.04 -16.54
N VAL A 196 -33.34 7.80 -15.26
CA VAL A 196 -32.44 8.17 -14.17
C VAL A 196 -31.23 7.25 -14.20
N PRO A 197 -29.99 7.78 -14.20
CA PRO A 197 -28.79 6.95 -14.06
C PRO A 197 -28.85 6.13 -12.76
N PHE A 198 -28.45 4.86 -12.82
CA PHE A 198 -28.31 4.06 -11.62
C PHE A 198 -27.26 4.66 -10.68
N ILE A 199 -27.66 5.02 -9.46
CA ILE A 199 -26.76 5.57 -8.44
C ILE A 199 -26.53 4.62 -7.27
N GLY A 200 -27.20 3.46 -7.23
CA GLY A 200 -27.23 2.56 -6.09
C GLY A 200 -28.65 2.26 -5.64
N ASN A 201 -28.79 1.31 -4.72
CA ASN A 201 -30.03 1.00 -4.02
C ASN A 201 -29.88 1.30 -2.52
N PRO A 202 -30.98 1.68 -1.83
CA PRO A 202 -30.99 1.69 -0.37
C PRO A 202 -30.58 0.33 0.19
N LEU A 203 -29.87 0.34 1.32
CA LEU A 203 -29.32 -0.83 2.02
C LEU A 203 -28.27 -1.63 1.26
N GLN A 204 -27.78 -1.12 0.13
CA GLN A 204 -26.66 -1.74 -0.59
C GLN A 204 -25.33 -1.34 0.05
N ASP A 205 -24.46 -2.32 0.25
CA ASP A 205 -23.10 -2.10 0.71
C ASP A 205 -22.21 -1.52 -0.39
N VAL A 206 -21.33 -0.60 0.00
CA VAL A 206 -20.43 0.10 -0.90
C VAL A 206 -19.04 0.26 -0.29
N ILE A 207 -18.07 0.50 -1.17
CA ILE A 207 -16.72 0.91 -0.80
C ILE A 207 -16.51 2.34 -1.31
N ILE A 208 -16.24 3.26 -0.41
CA ILE A 208 -15.87 4.64 -0.70
C ILE A 208 -14.35 4.74 -0.67
N THR A 209 -13.73 5.16 -1.78
CA THR A 209 -12.27 5.18 -1.94
C THR A 209 -11.82 6.57 -2.36
N ASN A 210 -10.78 7.13 -1.72
CA ASN A 210 -10.21 8.41 -2.18
C ASN A 210 -9.53 8.24 -3.55
N THR A 211 -9.38 9.34 -4.28
CA THR A 211 -8.79 9.35 -5.64
C THR A 211 -7.52 10.17 -5.71
N TYR A 212 -6.81 10.30 -4.58
CA TYR A 212 -5.65 11.18 -4.48
C TYR A 212 -4.43 10.66 -5.25
N PHE A 213 -4.30 9.34 -5.38
CA PHE A 213 -3.20 8.70 -6.10
C PHE A 213 -3.60 7.35 -6.69
N ASP A 214 -2.82 6.87 -7.65
CA ASP A 214 -3.00 5.54 -8.22
C ASP A 214 -2.32 4.47 -7.36
N PRO A 215 -2.93 3.28 -7.15
CA PRO A 215 -2.28 2.20 -6.42
C PRO A 215 -0.94 1.78 -7.03
N VAL A 216 0.03 1.48 -6.19
CA VAL A 216 1.37 1.00 -6.57
C VAL A 216 1.64 -0.34 -5.90
N MET A 217 2.29 -1.25 -6.61
CA MET A 217 2.80 -2.50 -6.06
C MET A 217 4.33 -2.51 -6.15
N LEU A 218 4.97 -2.83 -5.03
CA LEU A 218 6.41 -2.97 -4.88
C LEU A 218 6.72 -4.42 -4.54
N GLU A 219 7.77 -4.97 -5.15
CA GLU A 219 8.30 -6.28 -4.76
C GLU A 219 9.65 -6.06 -4.06
N VAL A 220 9.80 -6.62 -2.87
CA VAL A 220 11.03 -6.57 -2.09
C VAL A 220 11.52 -7.99 -1.86
N GLU A 221 12.76 -8.26 -2.22
CA GLU A 221 13.42 -9.53 -1.94
C GLU A 221 14.31 -9.41 -0.71
N MET A 222 14.02 -10.21 0.30
CA MET A 222 14.84 -10.31 1.51
C MET A 222 15.83 -11.47 1.34
N VAL A 223 17.12 -11.12 1.19
CA VAL A 223 18.22 -12.07 0.95
C VAL A 223 19.23 -12.05 2.10
N GLU A 224 20.01 -13.13 2.21
CA GLU A 224 21.15 -13.19 3.15
C GLU A 224 22.36 -12.40 2.63
N TYR A 225 22.61 -12.49 1.33
CA TYR A 225 23.73 -11.86 0.63
C TYR A 225 23.15 -11.04 -0.50
N ASP A 226 23.46 -9.75 -0.51
CA ASP A 226 23.24 -8.88 -1.64
C ASP A 226 24.28 -9.14 -2.75
N ASP A 227 24.11 -8.46 -3.87
CA ASP A 227 25.02 -8.53 -5.01
C ASP A 227 26.44 -8.11 -4.66
N GLU A 228 26.60 -7.10 -3.79
CA GLU A 228 27.91 -6.63 -3.35
C GLU A 228 28.66 -7.67 -2.50
N THR A 229 28.00 -8.30 -1.54
CA THR A 229 28.61 -9.36 -0.72
C THR A 229 28.92 -10.63 -1.51
N LEU A 230 28.13 -10.94 -2.54
CA LEU A 230 28.47 -11.97 -3.52
C LEU A 230 29.68 -11.56 -4.38
N ALA A 231 29.78 -10.28 -4.76
CA ALA A 231 30.92 -9.77 -5.51
C ALA A 231 32.22 -9.84 -4.70
N TYR A 232 32.18 -9.62 -3.38
CA TYR A 232 33.33 -9.87 -2.51
C TYR A 232 33.82 -11.32 -2.63
N ALA A 233 32.92 -12.30 -2.57
CA ALA A 233 33.32 -13.71 -2.66
C ALA A 233 33.96 -14.09 -4.01
N LEU A 234 33.65 -13.38 -5.10
CA LEU A 234 34.06 -13.72 -6.47
C LEU A 234 35.24 -12.89 -7.00
N TYR A 235 35.25 -11.58 -6.72
CA TYR A 235 36.14 -10.63 -7.39
C TYR A 235 37.09 -9.90 -6.44
N SER A 236 36.88 -9.95 -5.13
CA SER A 236 37.79 -9.30 -4.21
C SER A 236 39.10 -10.07 -4.07
N ASN A 237 40.08 -9.40 -3.45
CA ASN A 237 41.30 -10.04 -3.02
C ASN A 237 41.00 -11.19 -2.05
N GLN A 238 41.77 -12.26 -2.14
CA GLN A 238 41.63 -13.44 -1.28
C GLN A 238 43.01 -13.98 -0.96
N THR A 239 43.22 -14.45 0.27
CA THR A 239 44.51 -14.99 0.71
C THR A 239 44.31 -16.34 1.38
N LYS A 240 45.29 -17.23 1.21
CA LYS A 240 45.37 -18.52 1.90
C LYS A 240 46.69 -18.57 2.65
N SER A 241 46.64 -18.53 3.97
CA SER A 241 47.79 -18.71 4.83
C SER A 241 48.25 -20.17 4.76
N LEU A 242 49.53 -20.37 4.42
CA LEU A 242 50.10 -21.71 4.21
C LEU A 242 50.47 -22.42 5.52
N GLU A 243 50.61 -21.67 6.62
CA GLU A 243 51.03 -22.21 7.91
C GLU A 243 49.85 -22.79 8.71
N ASP A 244 48.77 -22.03 8.82
CA ASP A 244 47.59 -22.35 9.63
C ASP A 244 46.36 -22.74 8.80
N GLY A 245 46.45 -22.67 7.45
CA GLY A 245 45.37 -23.01 6.54
C GLY A 245 44.21 -22.02 6.55
N VAL A 246 44.37 -20.82 7.11
CA VAL A 246 43.30 -19.80 7.14
C VAL A 246 43.14 -19.17 5.76
N TYR A 247 41.92 -19.22 5.24
CA TYR A 247 41.52 -18.59 3.99
C TYR A 247 40.66 -17.37 4.27
N THR A 248 41.07 -16.22 3.75
CA THR A 248 40.43 -14.93 4.01
C THR A 248 39.91 -14.35 2.71
N ILE A 249 38.65 -13.89 2.75
CA ILE A 249 38.02 -13.09 1.71
C ILE A 249 37.90 -11.68 2.25
N TYR A 250 38.32 -10.69 1.45
CA TYR A 250 38.26 -9.28 1.83
C TYR A 250 37.09 -8.57 1.14
N ASN A 251 36.68 -7.40 1.62
CA ASN A 251 35.83 -6.50 0.84
C ASN A 251 36.69 -5.72 -0.19
N PHE A 252 36.08 -4.83 -0.98
CA PHE A 252 36.83 -4.00 -1.94
C PHE A 252 37.73 -2.95 -1.28
N GLY A 253 37.56 -2.69 0.01
CA GLY A 253 38.44 -1.85 0.83
C GLY A 253 39.57 -2.62 1.51
N ASN A 254 39.82 -3.89 1.13
CA ASN A 254 40.81 -4.78 1.72
C ASN A 254 40.57 -5.20 3.18
N GLU A 255 39.42 -4.88 3.76
CA GLU A 255 39.06 -5.30 5.13
C GLU A 255 38.55 -6.75 5.12
N ILE A 256 38.77 -7.48 6.22
CA ILE A 256 38.34 -8.88 6.33
C ILE A 256 36.81 -8.98 6.28
N TYR A 257 36.27 -9.65 5.24
CA TYR A 257 34.84 -9.92 5.12
C TYR A 257 34.48 -11.28 5.74
N LYS A 258 35.16 -12.36 5.34
CA LYS A 258 34.94 -13.71 5.88
C LYS A 258 36.23 -14.52 5.93
N GLN A 259 36.31 -15.42 6.92
CA GLN A 259 37.40 -16.37 7.04
C GLN A 259 36.91 -17.81 7.09
N TYR A 260 37.75 -18.70 6.59
CA TYR A 260 37.52 -20.14 6.54
C TYR A 260 38.78 -20.88 6.98
N ASN A 261 38.62 -22.01 7.65
CA ASN A 261 39.69 -22.98 7.79
C ASN A 261 39.70 -23.87 6.54
N ILE A 262 40.86 -24.04 5.93
CA ILE A 262 41.06 -25.01 4.87
C ILE A 262 41.96 -26.12 5.39
N PHE A 263 41.44 -27.33 5.42
CA PHE A 263 42.18 -28.51 5.88
C PHE A 263 41.82 -29.75 5.06
N GLU A 264 42.72 -30.74 5.09
CA GLU A 264 42.54 -32.00 4.37
C GLU A 264 42.06 -33.10 5.33
N VAL A 265 41.07 -33.88 4.90
CA VAL A 265 40.68 -35.13 5.56
C VAL A 265 41.36 -36.28 4.83
N LYS A 266 42.10 -37.11 5.57
CA LYS A 266 42.90 -38.22 5.02
C LYS A 266 42.38 -39.57 5.47
N ASP A 267 42.60 -40.59 4.65
CA ASP A 267 42.37 -41.99 5.02
C ASP A 267 43.30 -42.37 6.17
N GLN A 268 42.71 -42.89 7.26
CA GLN A 268 43.44 -43.25 8.48
C GLN A 268 44.46 -44.38 8.30
N PHE A 269 44.28 -45.24 7.29
CA PHE A 269 45.16 -46.39 7.03
C PHE A 269 46.18 -46.12 5.93
N THR A 270 45.79 -45.36 4.90
CA THR A 270 46.66 -45.11 3.74
C THR A 270 47.32 -43.73 3.74
N GLY A 271 46.86 -42.80 4.59
CA GLY A 271 47.32 -41.42 4.63
C GLY A 271 46.98 -40.61 3.38
N LYS A 272 46.21 -41.18 2.44
CA LYS A 272 45.83 -40.52 1.19
C LYS A 272 44.76 -39.45 1.47
N PRO A 273 44.88 -38.24 0.89
CA PRO A 273 43.84 -37.23 1.00
C PRO A 273 42.55 -37.72 0.35
N LEU A 274 41.45 -37.58 1.09
CA LEU A 274 40.11 -37.93 0.64
C LEU A 274 39.34 -36.67 0.24
N TYR A 275 39.38 -35.62 1.06
CA TYR A 275 38.65 -34.38 0.85
C TYR A 275 39.48 -33.17 1.27
N GLU A 276 39.36 -32.06 0.54
CA GLU A 276 39.72 -30.72 1.03
C GLU A 276 38.43 -30.07 1.55
N VAL A 277 38.45 -29.64 2.81
CA VAL A 277 37.29 -29.06 3.49
C VAL A 277 37.55 -27.58 3.66
N ARG A 278 36.54 -26.77 3.30
CA ARG A 278 36.46 -25.34 3.62
C ARG A 278 35.34 -25.15 4.64
N GLU A 279 35.72 -24.78 5.85
CA GLU A 279 34.79 -24.57 6.96
C GLU A 279 34.81 -23.10 7.40
N GLN A 280 33.64 -22.47 7.55
CA GLN A 280 33.57 -21.06 7.97
C GLN A 280 34.04 -20.92 9.41
N LYS A 281 34.94 -19.96 9.66
CA LYS A 281 35.36 -19.61 11.03
C LYS A 281 34.29 -18.74 11.69
N SER A 282 33.97 -19.04 12.95
CA SER A 282 33.10 -18.20 13.78
C SER A 282 33.84 -17.03 14.42
N ILE A 283 35.16 -17.15 14.60
CA ILE A 283 36.02 -16.12 15.20
C ILE A 283 37.03 -15.69 14.14
N ILE A 284 37.03 -14.40 13.82
CA ILE A 284 37.96 -13.79 12.88
C ILE A 284 39.32 -13.64 13.55
N ASP A 285 40.37 -14.01 12.81
CA ASP A 285 41.75 -13.73 13.11
C ASP A 285 42.16 -12.39 12.47
N PRO A 286 42.30 -11.31 13.25
CA PRO A 286 42.62 -9.99 12.72
C PRO A 286 44.07 -9.88 12.23
N THR A 287 44.95 -10.84 12.55
CA THR A 287 46.35 -10.82 12.10
C THR A 287 46.50 -11.14 10.60
N LYS A 288 45.40 -11.52 9.95
CA LYS A 288 45.34 -11.81 8.52
C LYS A 288 44.73 -10.66 7.72
N ASP A 289 44.84 -9.43 8.23
CA ASP A 289 44.47 -8.25 7.46
C ASP A 289 45.29 -8.17 6.16
N PHE A 290 44.67 -7.77 5.05
CA PHE A 290 45.30 -7.84 3.74
C PHE A 290 46.49 -6.89 3.65
N ASP A 291 46.35 -5.67 4.18
CA ASP A 291 47.41 -4.67 4.09
C ASP A 291 48.58 -5.07 4.99
N ASP A 292 48.32 -5.66 6.17
CA ASP A 292 49.38 -6.15 7.07
C ASP A 292 50.21 -7.28 6.46
N ILE A 293 49.60 -8.20 5.72
CA ILE A 293 50.30 -9.38 5.16
C ILE A 293 50.89 -9.14 3.77
N THR A 294 50.55 -8.03 3.10
CA THR A 294 51.07 -7.69 1.78
C THR A 294 52.03 -6.50 1.78
N ASN A 295 52.06 -5.72 2.87
CA ASN A 295 52.98 -4.60 3.04
C ASN A 295 54.35 -5.12 3.51
N PHE A 296 55.27 -5.28 2.55
CA PHE A 296 56.66 -5.70 2.75
C PHE A 296 57.64 -4.57 2.42
#